data_AF-A0A2P6P7K5-F1
#
_entry.id   AF-A0A2P6P7K5-F1
#
_cell.length_a   1.000
_cell.length_b   1.000
_cell.length_c   1.000
_cell.angle_alpha   90.00
_cell.angle_beta   90.00
_cell.angle_gamma   90.00
#
_symmetry.space_group_name_H-M   'P 1'
#
loop_
_entity.id
_entity.type
_entity.pdbx_description
1 polymer ?
#
loop_
_entity_poly.entity_id
_entity_poly.type
_entity_poly.pdbx_seq_one_letter_code
_entity_poly.pdbx_strand_id
1 'polypeptide(L)'
;MKQRMVYAYHHVATGIAAKLTVEEVKEMETKDGFMSAHLDRILPLHTTHSPNFLGLYEGLGLWKGSNYGEGVIIGVLNSGITPGHPSFSDEGVPPPPAKWKGKCDFNGTFCNNKLIGARSFRGGQTTIEIHLLMLMAMVPTHPAQPEETL
;
A
#
# COMPACT_ATOMS: atom_id res chain seq x y z
N MET A 1 -0.43 -21.44 27.19
CA MET A 1 0.36 -21.83 25.98
C MET A 1 0.54 -20.61 25.11
N LYS A 2 1.73 -20.37 24.55
CA LYS A 2 2.03 -19.19 23.69
C LYS A 2 1.61 -19.50 22.26
N GLN A 3 0.81 -18.64 21.63
CA GLN A 3 0.37 -18.83 20.23
C GLN A 3 1.58 -18.76 19.28
N ARG A 4 1.85 -19.84 18.55
CA ARG A 4 3.01 -19.98 17.64
C ARG A 4 2.67 -19.76 16.18
N MET A 5 1.45 -20.11 15.76
CA MET A 5 0.93 -19.79 14.44
C MET A 5 0.47 -18.33 14.41
N VAL A 6 1.09 -17.55 13.54
CA VAL A 6 0.89 -16.10 13.43
C VAL A 6 -0.19 -15.80 12.39
N TYR A 7 -0.08 -16.39 11.19
CA TYR A 7 -1.04 -16.19 10.11
C TYR A 7 -1.05 -17.39 9.15
N ALA A 8 -2.17 -17.61 8.46
CA ALA A 8 -2.32 -18.63 7.42
C ALA A 8 -2.74 -17.97 6.09
N TYR A 9 -1.89 -18.11 5.08
CA TYR A 9 -2.11 -17.58 3.75
C TYR A 9 -2.84 -18.60 2.88
N HIS A 10 -3.82 -18.13 2.11
CA HIS A 10 -4.65 -19.00 1.26
C HIS A 10 -5.06 -18.39 -0.08
N HIS A 11 -4.86 -17.07 -0.28
CA HIS A 11 -5.35 -16.38 -1.48
C HIS A 11 -4.31 -16.28 -2.60
N VAL A 12 -3.14 -15.70 -2.33
CA VAL A 12 -2.06 -15.51 -3.32
C VAL A 12 -1.03 -16.62 -3.26
N ALA A 13 -0.79 -17.13 -2.04
CA ALA A 13 0.05 -18.27 -1.77
C ALA A 13 -0.59 -19.10 -0.65
N THR A 14 -0.30 -20.40 -0.64
CA THR A 14 -0.67 -21.32 0.42
C THR A 14 0.51 -21.51 1.35
N GLY A 15 0.37 -21.16 2.63
CA GLY A 15 1.45 -21.27 3.60
C GLY A 15 1.11 -20.65 4.94
N ILE A 16 2.10 -20.59 5.84
CA ILE A 16 1.92 -20.04 7.19
C ILE A 16 3.07 -19.09 7.57
N ALA A 17 2.75 -18.08 8.38
CA ALA A 17 3.71 -17.38 9.22
C ALA A 17 3.66 -17.99 10.62
N ALA A 18 4.80 -18.43 11.15
CA ALA A 18 4.87 -19.09 12.45
C ALA A 18 6.20 -18.83 13.16
N LYS A 19 6.18 -18.89 14.50
CA LYS A 19 7.36 -18.85 15.35
C LYS A 19 7.94 -20.25 15.48
N LEU A 20 8.95 -20.58 14.67
CA LEU A 20 9.62 -21.87 14.63
C LEU A 20 11.11 -21.75 15.01
N THR A 21 11.68 -22.79 15.59
CA THR A 21 13.13 -22.94 15.75
C THR A 21 13.76 -23.37 14.42
N VAL A 22 15.09 -23.29 14.35
CA VAL A 22 15.83 -23.73 13.15
C VAL A 22 15.64 -25.23 12.91
N GLU A 23 15.57 -26.02 13.97
CA GLU A 23 15.35 -27.47 13.92
C GLU A 23 13.96 -27.80 13.39
N GLU A 24 12.93 -27.07 13.82
CA GLU A 24 11.57 -27.26 13.32
C GLU A 24 11.43 -26.87 11.84
N VAL A 25 12.12 -25.82 11.39
CA VAL A 25 12.16 -25.48 9.95
C VAL A 25 12.83 -26.59 9.15
N LYS A 26 13.96 -27.14 9.62
CA LYS A 26 14.62 -28.29 8.98
C LYS A 26 13.73 -29.53 8.93
N GLU A 27 12.92 -29.78 9.97
CA GLU A 27 11.96 -30.86 9.91
C GLU A 27 10.86 -30.58 8.87
N MET A 28 10.38 -29.35 8.76
CA MET A 28 9.39 -28.98 7.74
C MET A 28 9.90 -29.15 6.31
N GLU A 29 11.19 -28.92 6.06
CA GLU A 29 11.82 -29.13 4.74
C GLU A 29 11.66 -30.58 4.23
N THR A 30 11.43 -31.54 5.12
CA THR A 30 11.22 -32.95 4.77
C THR A 30 9.77 -33.32 4.43
N LYS A 31 8.82 -32.40 4.65
CA LYS A 31 7.39 -32.68 4.45
C LYS A 31 6.98 -32.46 2.99
N ASP A 32 6.15 -33.35 2.48
CA ASP A 32 5.54 -33.19 1.16
C ASP A 32 4.78 -31.86 1.08
N GLY A 33 5.03 -31.10 0.00
CA GLY A 33 4.44 -29.78 -0.22
C GLY A 33 5.22 -28.60 0.36
N PHE A 34 6.32 -28.82 1.08
CA PHE A 34 7.23 -27.74 1.43
C PHE A 34 7.92 -27.18 0.18
N MET A 35 7.89 -25.85 0.02
CA MET A 35 8.56 -25.17 -1.10
C MET A 35 9.77 -24.36 -0.63
N SER A 36 9.57 -23.47 0.34
CA SER A 36 10.63 -22.67 0.94
C SER A 36 10.21 -22.11 2.30
N ALA A 37 11.21 -21.70 3.09
CA ALA A 37 11.00 -20.92 4.30
C ALA A 37 11.93 -19.69 4.28
N HIS A 38 11.40 -18.56 4.75
CA HIS A 38 12.15 -17.32 4.85
C HIS A 38 11.94 -16.73 6.25
N LEU A 39 13.03 -16.21 6.84
CA LEU A 39 12.94 -15.51 8.10
C LEU A 39 12.15 -14.22 7.91
N ASP A 40 11.19 -13.96 8.80
CA ASP A 40 10.48 -12.68 8.82
C ASP A 40 11.45 -11.54 9.17
N ARG A 41 11.38 -10.43 8.44
CA ARG A 41 12.32 -9.30 8.58
C ARG A 41 11.58 -7.98 8.49
N ILE A 42 11.93 -7.08 9.39
CA ILE A 42 11.53 -5.68 9.30
C ILE A 42 12.39 -5.00 8.22
N LEU A 43 11.72 -4.40 7.23
CA LEU A 43 12.39 -3.62 6.18
C LEU A 43 12.40 -2.13 6.57
N PRO A 44 13.52 -1.42 6.38
CA PRO A 44 13.56 0.02 6.60
C PRO A 44 12.77 0.76 5.50
N LEU A 45 12.17 1.89 5.87
CA LEU A 45 11.50 2.78 4.92
C LEU A 45 12.55 3.47 4.05
N HIS A 46 12.32 3.47 2.74
CA HIS A 46 13.16 4.17 1.77
C HIS A 46 12.30 5.22 1.06
N THR A 47 12.58 6.50 1.27
CA THR A 47 11.99 7.61 0.50
C THR A 47 13.07 8.65 0.27
N THR A 48 13.50 8.88 -0.98
CA THR A 48 14.70 9.70 -1.22
C THR A 48 14.58 10.81 -2.26
N HIS A 49 13.58 10.85 -3.15
CA HIS A 49 13.62 11.81 -4.28
C HIS A 49 12.28 12.38 -4.75
N SER A 50 12.36 13.62 -5.25
CA SER A 50 11.24 14.47 -5.70
C SER A 50 10.93 14.32 -7.20
N PRO A 51 9.73 14.72 -7.66
CA PRO A 51 9.33 14.69 -9.08
C PRO A 51 10.27 15.47 -10.01
N ASN A 52 10.90 16.54 -9.52
CA ASN A 52 11.84 17.36 -10.29
C ASN A 52 13.10 16.59 -10.70
N PHE A 53 13.59 15.67 -9.85
CA PHE A 53 14.73 14.81 -10.20
C PHE A 53 14.42 13.92 -11.42
N LEU A 54 13.14 13.55 -11.60
CA LEU A 54 12.67 12.76 -12.74
C LEU A 54 12.23 13.63 -13.93
N GLY A 55 12.38 14.95 -13.88
CA GLY A 55 11.97 15.87 -14.93
C GLY A 55 10.45 15.90 -15.16
N LEU A 56 9.66 15.62 -14.13
CA LEU A 56 8.21 15.65 -14.19
C LEU A 56 7.69 17.06 -13.90
N TYR A 57 7.20 17.73 -14.93
CA TYR A 57 6.70 19.09 -14.87
C TYR A 57 5.23 19.15 -15.27
N GLU A 58 4.48 20.05 -14.65
CA GLU A 58 3.07 20.30 -14.98
C GLU A 58 2.89 20.71 -16.45
N GLY A 59 1.84 20.20 -17.09
CA GLY A 59 1.49 20.54 -18.47
C GLY A 59 2.40 19.92 -19.55
N LEU A 60 3.47 19.22 -19.17
CA LEU A 60 4.49 18.74 -20.09
C LEU A 60 4.79 17.23 -19.92
N GLY A 61 5.45 16.67 -20.92
CA GLY A 61 6.02 15.32 -20.87
C GLY A 61 5.03 14.22 -20.47
N LEU A 62 5.48 13.34 -19.58
CA LEU A 62 4.73 12.15 -19.17
C LEU A 62 3.41 12.49 -18.47
N TRP A 63 3.32 13.59 -17.72
CA TRP A 63 2.09 13.95 -17.01
C TRP A 63 0.96 14.26 -17.99
N LYS A 64 1.19 15.12 -18.98
CA LYS A 64 0.20 15.37 -20.03
C LYS A 64 -0.07 14.12 -20.88
N GLY A 65 0.99 13.39 -21.26
CA GLY A 65 0.86 12.20 -22.12
C GLY A 65 0.11 11.02 -21.48
N SER A 66 0.15 10.90 -20.14
CA SER A 66 -0.56 9.87 -19.39
C SER A 66 -1.93 10.31 -18.87
N ASN A 67 -2.39 11.50 -19.27
CA ASN A 67 -3.55 12.15 -18.68
C ASN A 67 -3.49 12.16 -17.14
N TYR A 68 -2.28 12.44 -16.62
CA TYR A 68 -1.98 12.52 -15.18
C TYR A 68 -2.32 11.24 -14.40
N GLY A 69 -2.45 10.12 -15.12
CA GLY A 69 -2.80 8.81 -14.61
C GLY A 69 -4.30 8.58 -14.38
N GLU A 70 -5.19 9.40 -14.96
CA GLU A 70 -6.63 9.21 -14.81
C GLU A 70 -7.05 7.76 -15.12
N GLY A 71 -7.88 7.17 -14.25
CA GLY A 71 -8.33 5.78 -14.37
C GLY A 71 -7.32 4.72 -13.91
N VAL A 72 -6.10 5.13 -13.55
CA VAL A 72 -5.08 4.28 -12.90
C VAL A 72 -5.28 4.33 -11.39
N ILE A 73 -5.20 3.15 -10.77
CA ILE A 73 -5.26 2.97 -9.31
C ILE A 73 -3.90 2.51 -8.84
N ILE A 74 -3.28 3.24 -7.92
CA ILE A 74 -1.97 2.92 -7.35
C ILE A 74 -2.17 2.39 -5.93
N GLY A 75 -1.77 1.13 -5.73
CA GLY A 75 -1.71 0.51 -4.40
C GLY A 75 -0.36 0.76 -3.73
N VAL A 76 -0.38 1.38 -2.55
CA VAL A 76 0.82 1.69 -1.76
C VAL A 76 0.75 0.92 -0.44
N LEU A 77 1.72 0.04 -0.21
CA LEU A 77 1.92 -0.61 1.10
C LEU A 77 2.85 0.26 1.93
N ASN A 78 2.31 0.96 2.94
CA ASN A 78 3.08 1.88 3.78
C ASN A 78 2.74 1.69 5.26
N SER A 79 3.50 2.29 6.18
CA SER A 79 3.26 2.23 7.62
C SER A 79 2.03 3.03 8.11
N GLY A 80 1.38 3.80 7.24
CA GLY A 80 0.25 4.65 7.61
C GLY A 80 -0.13 5.68 6.55
N ILE A 81 -1.15 6.47 6.88
CA ILE A 81 -1.61 7.65 6.14
C ILE A 81 -2.23 8.66 7.09
N THR A 82 -2.14 9.95 6.75
CA THR A 82 -2.93 11.03 7.35
C THR A 82 -4.05 11.41 6.38
N PRO A 83 -5.23 10.79 6.47
CA PRO A 83 -6.24 10.88 5.41
C PRO A 83 -6.82 12.30 5.23
N GLY A 84 -6.79 13.14 6.27
CA GLY A 84 -7.23 14.53 6.19
C GLY A 84 -6.22 15.51 5.58
N HIS A 85 -5.09 15.03 5.06
CA HIS A 85 -4.08 15.90 4.45
C HIS A 85 -4.56 16.46 3.10
N PRO A 86 -4.30 17.74 2.75
CA PRO A 86 -4.75 18.34 1.49
C PRO A 86 -4.35 17.59 0.21
N SER A 87 -3.22 16.87 0.22
CA SER A 87 -2.78 16.03 -0.91
C SER A 87 -3.75 14.88 -1.26
N PHE A 88 -4.69 14.56 -0.35
CA PHE A 88 -5.76 13.58 -0.56
C PHE A 88 -7.12 14.22 -0.84
N SER A 89 -7.18 15.54 -1.10
CA SER A 89 -8.40 16.19 -1.60
C SER A 89 -8.87 15.54 -2.89
N ASP A 90 -10.17 15.39 -3.03
CA ASP A 90 -10.83 14.87 -4.22
C ASP A 90 -11.51 15.95 -5.06
N GLU A 91 -11.20 17.22 -4.80
CA GLU A 91 -11.61 18.33 -5.65
C GLU A 91 -11.14 18.11 -7.10
N GLY A 92 -12.08 18.12 -8.04
CA GLY A 92 -11.82 17.86 -9.45
C GLY A 92 -11.51 16.38 -9.79
N VAL A 93 -11.57 15.46 -8.83
CA VAL A 93 -11.32 14.03 -9.07
C VAL A 93 -12.64 13.31 -9.34
N PRO A 94 -12.80 12.66 -10.51
CA PRO A 94 -14.01 11.93 -10.85
C PRO A 94 -14.18 10.69 -9.96
N PRO A 95 -15.38 10.10 -9.89
CA PRO A 95 -15.62 8.89 -9.10
C PRO A 95 -14.66 7.73 -9.47
N PRO A 96 -14.37 6.82 -8.52
CA PRO A 96 -13.49 5.69 -8.76
C PRO A 96 -13.97 4.84 -9.96
N PRO A 97 -13.05 4.20 -10.72
CA PRO A 97 -13.43 3.36 -11.85
C PRO A 97 -14.40 2.26 -11.42
N ALA A 98 -15.43 1.97 -12.22
CA ALA A 98 -16.47 0.96 -11.89
C ALA A 98 -15.92 -0.46 -11.60
N LYS A 99 -14.71 -0.76 -12.09
CA LYS A 99 -13.99 -2.02 -11.79
C LYS A 99 -13.42 -2.09 -10.37
N TRP A 100 -13.38 -0.97 -9.64
CA TRP A 100 -12.86 -0.90 -8.27
C TRP A 100 -13.76 -1.67 -7.31
N LYS A 101 -13.18 -2.61 -6.57
CA LYS A 101 -13.88 -3.46 -5.59
C LYS A 101 -13.22 -3.46 -4.22
N GLY A 102 -12.32 -2.49 -3.97
CA GLY A 102 -11.66 -2.40 -2.67
C GLY A 102 -12.59 -1.86 -1.59
N LYS A 103 -12.05 -1.75 -0.38
CA LYS A 103 -12.78 -1.35 0.81
C LYS A 103 -12.01 -0.25 1.55
N CYS A 104 -12.76 0.60 2.24
CA CYS A 104 -12.23 1.54 3.21
C CYS A 104 -12.47 0.99 4.62
N ASP A 105 -11.39 0.68 5.34
CA ASP A 105 -11.43 0.23 6.74
C ASP A 105 -11.39 1.41 7.72
N PHE A 106 -11.23 2.65 7.25
CA PHE A 106 -11.56 3.83 8.05
C PHE A 106 -13.06 3.84 8.38
N ASN A 107 -13.49 4.63 9.36
CA ASN A 107 -14.89 4.78 9.80
C ASN A 107 -15.84 5.40 8.73
N GLY A 108 -15.62 5.13 7.45
CA GLY A 108 -16.44 5.54 6.31
C GLY A 108 -16.17 6.97 5.80
N THR A 109 -15.61 7.85 6.64
CA THR A 109 -15.51 9.29 6.35
C THR A 109 -14.23 9.73 5.65
N PHE A 110 -13.20 8.88 5.59
CA PHE A 110 -11.85 9.28 5.15
C PHE A 110 -11.49 8.83 3.73
N CYS A 111 -12.21 7.86 3.16
CA CYS A 111 -12.04 7.56 1.74
C CYS A 111 -12.97 8.45 0.92
N ASN A 112 -12.46 8.92 -0.21
CA ASN A 112 -13.13 9.85 -1.13
C ASN A 112 -12.76 9.47 -2.58
N ASN A 113 -12.97 10.33 -3.58
CA ASN A 113 -12.62 9.96 -4.96
C ASN A 113 -11.10 9.91 -5.22
N LYS A 114 -10.27 10.47 -4.33
CA LYS A 114 -8.79 10.43 -4.41
C LYS A 114 -8.22 9.24 -3.66
N LEU A 115 -8.53 9.12 -2.38
CA LEU A 115 -8.21 7.97 -1.52
C LEU A 115 -9.38 6.98 -1.56
N ILE A 116 -9.37 6.08 -2.53
CA ILE A 116 -10.54 5.25 -2.86
C ILE A 116 -10.61 3.95 -2.04
N GLY A 117 -9.54 3.65 -1.28
CA GLY A 117 -9.50 2.51 -0.38
C GLY A 117 -8.34 2.58 0.60
N ALA A 118 -8.57 1.99 1.77
CA ALA A 118 -7.61 1.92 2.85
C ALA A 118 -7.84 0.62 3.61
N ARG A 119 -6.83 -0.24 3.70
CA ARG A 119 -6.89 -1.50 4.44
C ARG A 119 -5.77 -1.56 5.44
N SER A 120 -6.08 -1.97 6.67
CA SER A 120 -5.08 -2.22 7.71
C SER A 120 -4.90 -3.72 7.88
N PHE A 121 -3.67 -4.21 7.68
CA PHE A 121 -3.35 -5.62 7.86
C PHE A 121 -2.76 -5.84 9.25
N ARG A 122 -3.63 -6.08 10.23
CA ARG A 122 -3.25 -6.44 11.60
C ARG A 122 -3.41 -7.95 11.77
N GLY A 123 -2.31 -8.68 11.97
CA GLY A 123 -2.39 -10.14 12.10
C GLY A 123 -1.10 -10.83 12.55
N GLY A 124 0.08 -10.28 12.24
CA GLY A 124 1.34 -10.79 12.73
C GLY A 124 2.02 -9.85 13.71
N GLN A 125 2.22 -10.28 14.96
CA GLN A 125 2.85 -9.45 16.00
C GLN A 125 4.30 -9.08 15.65
N THR A 126 4.50 -7.91 15.03
CA THR A 126 5.32 -6.77 15.46
C THR A 126 4.85 -5.60 14.61
N THR A 127 4.25 -4.58 15.22
CA THR A 127 3.51 -3.50 14.57
C THR A 127 4.36 -2.70 13.59
N ILE A 128 4.26 -3.05 12.31
CA ILE A 128 4.15 -2.07 11.23
C ILE A 128 2.72 -2.20 10.74
N GLU A 129 1.91 -1.17 10.98
CA GLU A 129 0.58 -1.12 10.39
C GLU A 129 0.74 -0.90 8.89
N ILE A 130 0.84 -2.00 8.13
CA ILE A 130 0.83 -1.88 6.69
C ILE A 130 -0.57 -1.45 6.28
N HIS A 131 -0.69 -0.19 5.91
CA HIS A 131 -1.83 0.37 5.23
C HIS A 131 -1.62 0.16 3.75
N LEU A 132 -2.50 -0.62 3.13
CA LEU A 132 -2.64 -0.59 1.69
C LEU A 132 -3.55 0.58 1.34
N LEU A 133 -2.95 1.58 0.72
CA LEU A 133 -3.62 2.80 0.26
C LEU A 133 -3.82 2.69 -1.22
N MET A 134 -5.03 2.99 -1.66
CA MET A 134 -5.36 2.96 -3.08
C MET A 134 -5.70 4.37 -3.48
N LEU A 135 -4.82 4.95 -4.30
CA LEU A 135 -4.92 6.31 -4.78
C LEU A 135 -5.35 6.27 -6.24
N MET A 136 -6.35 7.08 -6.58
CA MET A 136 -6.60 7.43 -7.97
C MET A 136 -5.63 8.54 -8.36
N ALA A 137 -4.98 8.43 -9.52
CA ALA A 137 -4.08 9.50 -9.96
C ALA A 137 -4.88 10.77 -10.30
N MET A 138 -4.25 11.94 -10.15
CA MET A 138 -4.94 13.25 -10.24
C MET A 138 -5.50 13.50 -11.64
N VAL A 139 -6.60 14.25 -11.71
CA VAL A 139 -6.93 15.14 -12.84
C VAL A 139 -6.35 16.51 -12.48
N PRO A 140 -5.60 17.19 -13.38
CA PRO A 140 -5.07 18.50 -13.06
C PRO A 140 -6.19 19.51 -13.19
N THR A 141 -6.80 19.89 -12.07
CA THR A 141 -7.74 21.02 -12.10
C THR A 141 -7.20 22.29 -11.50
N HIS A 142 -6.02 22.35 -10.87
CA HIS A 142 -5.32 23.60 -10.50
C HIS A 142 -3.84 23.34 -10.13
N PRO A 143 -2.97 24.37 -10.20
CA PRO A 143 -1.54 24.22 -9.92
C PRO A 143 -1.32 23.76 -8.46
N ALA A 144 -0.44 22.78 -8.29
CA ALA A 144 -0.04 22.30 -6.98
C ALA A 144 0.42 23.47 -6.11
N GLN A 145 -0.18 23.61 -4.92
CA GLN A 145 0.37 24.50 -3.90
C GLN A 145 1.79 24.02 -3.56
N PRO A 146 2.76 24.95 -3.39
CA PRO A 146 4.12 24.56 -3.06
C PRO A 146 4.14 23.72 -1.78
N GLU A 147 4.78 22.56 -1.83
CA GLU A 147 5.08 21.77 -0.65
C GLU A 147 5.86 22.66 0.33
N GLU A 148 5.29 22.89 1.53
CA GLU A 148 6.06 23.46 2.63
C GLU A 148 7.17 22.46 2.97
N THR A 149 8.40 22.89 2.70
CA THR A 149 9.63 22.25 3.17
C THR A 149 9.56 22.10 4.69
N LEU A 150 9.58 20.85 5.17
CA LEU A 150 10.02 20.52 6.52
C LEU A 150 11.54 20.38 6.55
#